data_AF-A0A351SQH1-F1
#
_entry.id   AF-A0A351SQH1-F1
#
_cell.length_a   1.000
_cell.length_b   1.000
_cell.length_c   1.000
_cell.angle_alpha   90.00
_cell.angle_beta   90.00
_cell.angle_gamma   90.00
#
_symmetry.space_group_name_H-M   'P 1'
#
loop_
_entity.id
_entity.type
_entity.pdbx_description
1 polymer ?
#
loop_
_entity_poly.entity_id
_entity_poly.type
_entity_poly.pdbx_seq_one_letter_code
_entity_poly.pdbx_strand_id
1 'polypeptide(L)'
;MKILIGFLFISFLQFANIVQSGYMGIILGHRRNSGKLVASILSGFASYFGTQVIALFMLFIMALFNPTFMDLFVTSNVDSVGVVKTIIYVSTAIYTVILVGTYFINLKLFQKGVNVD
;
A
#
# COMPACT_ATOMS: atom_id res chain seq x y z
N MET A 1 11.80 11.90 19.54
CA MET A 1 11.69 10.42 19.65
C MET A 1 10.35 9.87 19.14
N LYS A 2 9.18 10.34 19.62
CA LYS A 2 7.86 9.79 19.21
C LYS A 2 7.56 9.84 17.70
N ILE A 3 7.91 10.95 17.01
CA ILE A 3 7.70 11.10 15.56
C ILE A 3 8.59 10.15 14.76
N LEU A 4 9.86 9.99 15.18
CA LEU A 4 10.81 9.08 14.54
C LEU A 4 10.31 7.63 14.61
N ILE A 5 9.77 7.20 15.75
CA ILE A 5 9.18 5.86 15.90
C ILE A 5 8.00 5.69 14.96
N GLY A 6 7.11 6.69 14.88
CA GLY A 6 5.98 6.67 13.94
C GLY A 6 6.44 6.57 12.49
N PHE A 7 7.50 7.30 12.12
CA PHE A 7 8.10 7.24 10.79
C PHE A 7 8.68 5.85 10.46
N LEU A 8 9.44 5.26 11.39
CA LEU A 8 9.97 3.91 11.21
C LEU A 8 8.85 2.88 11.08
N PHE A 9 7.78 3.03 11.87
CA PHE A 9 6.64 2.14 11.83
C PHE A 9 5.88 2.21 10.50
N ILE A 10 5.61 3.41 9.97
CA ILE A 10 4.98 3.54 8.66
C ILE A 10 5.88 3.01 7.54
N SER A 11 7.19 3.22 7.60
CA SER A 11 8.13 2.62 6.64
C SER A 11 8.06 1.09 6.69
N PHE A 12 7.99 0.49 7.89
CA PHE A 12 7.79 -0.94 8.04
C PHE A 12 6.48 -1.42 7.37
N LEU A 13 5.37 -0.72 7.57
CA LEU A 13 4.10 -1.07 6.91
C LEU A 13 4.19 -0.96 5.38
N GLN A 14 4.90 0.03 4.86
CA GLN A 14 5.14 0.15 3.42
C GLN A 14 5.96 -1.03 2.87
N PHE A 15 7.00 -1.46 3.57
CA PHE A 15 7.77 -2.65 3.19
C PHE A 15 6.93 -3.93 3.27
N ALA A 16 6.09 -4.06 4.30
CA ALA A 16 5.14 -5.17 4.38
C ALA A 16 4.19 -5.20 3.16
N ASN A 17 3.73 -4.03 2.70
CA ASN A 17 2.87 -3.92 1.52
C ASN A 17 3.61 -4.31 0.22
N ILE A 18 4.90 -3.98 0.10
CA ILE A 18 5.76 -4.45 -1.01
C ILE A 18 5.82 -5.98 -1.02
N VAL A 19 6.13 -6.60 0.12
CA VAL A 19 6.21 -8.07 0.24
C VAL A 19 4.87 -8.72 -0.12
N GLN A 20 3.77 -8.16 0.39
CA GLN A 20 2.43 -8.67 0.16
C GLN A 20 1.97 -8.56 -1.30
N SER A 21 2.34 -7.46 -1.97
CA SER A 21 2.17 -7.28 -3.41
C SER A 21 2.98 -8.32 -4.20
N GLY A 22 4.19 -8.65 -3.73
CA GLY A 22 5.00 -9.75 -4.26
C GLY A 22 4.29 -11.09 -4.18
N TYR A 23 3.69 -11.43 -3.02
CA TYR A 23 2.89 -12.65 -2.88
C TYR A 23 1.68 -12.66 -3.82
N MET A 24 0.97 -11.53 -3.94
CA MET A 24 -0.15 -11.42 -4.87
C MET A 24 0.30 -11.67 -6.32
N GLY A 25 1.46 -11.12 -6.69
CA GLY A 25 2.08 -11.36 -7.99
C GLY A 25 2.38 -12.83 -8.25
N ILE A 26 3.02 -13.51 -7.30
CA ILE A 26 3.32 -14.94 -7.41
C ILE A 26 2.04 -15.76 -7.60
N ILE A 27 1.01 -15.51 -6.77
CA ILE A 27 -0.28 -16.21 -6.83
C ILE A 27 -0.96 -16.01 -8.19
N LEU A 28 -0.98 -14.78 -8.70
CA LEU A 28 -1.62 -14.47 -9.98
C LEU A 28 -0.82 -14.96 -11.18
N GLY A 29 0.51 -14.83 -11.16
CA GLY A 29 1.38 -15.23 -12.25
C GLY A 29 1.45 -16.74 -12.44
N HIS A 30 1.51 -17.52 -11.35
CA HIS A 30 1.52 -18.98 -11.40
C HIS A 30 0.14 -19.59 -11.70
N ARG A 31 -0.92 -18.80 -11.88
CA ARG A 31 -2.16 -19.31 -12.48
C ARG A 31 -2.11 -19.42 -13.99
N ARG A 32 -1.14 -18.79 -14.66
CA ARG A 32 -1.01 -18.86 -16.12
C ARG A 32 -0.31 -20.14 -16.55
N ASN A 33 -0.67 -20.65 -17.74
CA ASN A 33 -0.09 -21.88 -18.29
C ASN A 33 1.34 -21.68 -18.82
N SER A 34 1.68 -20.48 -19.31
CA SER A 34 2.99 -20.16 -19.86
C SER A 34 3.49 -18.81 -19.33
N GLY A 35 4.83 -18.64 -19.28
CA GLY A 35 5.46 -17.40 -18.83
C GLY A 35 5.21 -17.04 -17.37
N LYS A 36 5.03 -18.04 -16.49
CA LYS A 36 4.66 -17.88 -15.07
C LYS A 36 5.54 -16.87 -14.32
N LEU A 37 6.86 -16.91 -14.56
CA LEU A 37 7.81 -15.98 -13.95
C LEU A 37 7.54 -14.52 -14.34
N VAL A 38 7.49 -14.23 -15.64
CA VAL A 38 7.25 -12.87 -16.16
C VAL A 38 5.88 -12.37 -15.73
N ALA A 39 4.86 -13.22 -15.79
CA ALA A 39 3.52 -12.89 -15.32
C ALA A 39 3.49 -12.57 -13.81
N SER A 40 4.27 -13.28 -12.99
CA SER A 40 4.35 -13.03 -11.55
C SER A 40 5.00 -11.68 -11.23
N ILE A 41 6.08 -11.36 -11.94
CA ILE A 41 6.77 -10.06 -11.79
C ILE A 41 5.84 -8.92 -12.19
N LEU A 42 5.21 -9.01 -13.37
CA LEU A 42 4.32 -7.96 -13.88
C LEU A 42 3.09 -7.78 -13.00
N SER A 43 2.47 -8.88 -12.53
CA SER A 43 1.30 -8.78 -11.65
C SER A 43 1.66 -8.30 -10.25
N GLY A 44 2.82 -8.67 -9.71
CA GLY A 44 3.33 -8.13 -8.45
C GLY A 44 3.56 -6.62 -8.53
N PHE A 45 4.24 -6.17 -9.59
CA PHE A 45 4.45 -4.76 -9.87
C PHE A 45 3.13 -4.00 -10.04
N ALA A 46 2.20 -4.51 -10.85
CA ALA A 46 0.89 -3.91 -11.05
C ALA A 46 0.08 -3.85 -9.74
N SER A 47 0.14 -4.89 -8.90
CA SER A 47 -0.53 -4.90 -7.60
C SER A 47 0.05 -3.84 -6.65
N TYR A 48 1.38 -3.69 -6.62
CA TYR A 48 2.03 -2.66 -5.83
C TYR A 48 1.57 -1.26 -6.26
N PHE A 49 1.66 -0.94 -7.55
CA PHE A 49 1.18 0.35 -8.06
C PHE A 49 -0.31 0.56 -7.78
N GLY A 50 -1.14 -0.47 -7.92
CA GLY A 50 -2.55 -0.43 -7.54
C GLY A 50 -2.74 -0.04 -6.09
N THR A 51 -2.02 -0.66 -5.16
CA THR A 51 -2.09 -0.29 -3.73
C THR A 51 -1.59 1.13 -3.45
N GLN A 52 -0.58 1.63 -4.18
CA GLN A 52 -0.10 3.01 -4.01
C GLN A 52 -1.10 4.04 -4.52
N VAL A 53 -1.75 3.78 -5.66
CA VAL A 53 -2.84 4.63 -6.15
C VAL A 53 -3.99 4.67 -5.15
N ILE A 54 -4.37 3.52 -4.59
CA ILE A 54 -5.40 3.44 -3.55
C ILE A 54 -4.98 4.22 -2.29
N ALA A 55 -3.74 4.09 -1.84
CA ALA A 55 -3.24 4.80 -0.66
C ALA A 55 -3.28 6.33 -0.86
N LEU A 56 -2.81 6.82 -2.02
CA LEU A 56 -2.87 8.24 -2.37
C LEU A 56 -4.31 8.73 -2.49
N PHE A 57 -5.20 7.94 -3.08
CA PHE A 57 -6.62 8.27 -3.19
C PHE A 57 -7.29 8.38 -1.80
N MET A 58 -7.01 7.44 -0.89
CA MET A 58 -7.51 7.52 0.49
C MET A 58 -6.95 8.73 1.25
N LEU A 59 -5.67 9.05 1.06
CA LEU A 59 -5.08 10.26 1.65
C LEU A 59 -5.75 11.53 1.12
N PHE A 60 -6.02 11.60 -0.19
CA PHE A 60 -6.73 12.73 -0.78
C PHE A 60 -8.16 12.86 -0.24
N ILE A 61 -8.90 11.76 -0.10
CA ILE A 61 -10.23 11.77 0.53
C ILE A 61 -10.15 12.35 1.95
N MET A 62 -9.17 11.92 2.75
CA MET A 62 -8.98 12.44 4.10
C MET A 62 -8.63 13.94 4.11
N ALA A 63 -7.91 14.42 3.09
CA ALA A 63 -7.56 15.82 2.93
C ALA A 63 -8.76 16.72 2.65
N LEU A 64 -9.80 16.22 1.97
CA LEU A 64 -11.02 16.99 1.73
C LEU A 64 -11.72 17.43 3.02
N PHE A 65 -11.48 16.72 4.14
CA PHE A 65 -12.08 17.03 5.44
C PHE A 65 -11.16 17.85 6.35
N ASN A 66 -9.90 18.08 5.97
CA ASN A 66 -8.93 18.82 6.78
C ASN A 66 -8.14 19.81 5.91
N PRO A 67 -8.41 21.13 6.00
CA PRO A 67 -7.77 22.13 5.14
C PRO A 67 -6.25 22.17 5.32
N THR A 68 -5.76 21.98 6.54
CA THR A 68 -4.33 21.88 6.84
C THR A 68 -3.67 20.64 6.23
N PHE A 69 -4.44 19.58 5.98
CA PHE A 69 -3.98 18.38 5.26
C PHE A 69 -4.09 18.54 3.75
N MET A 70 -5.06 19.32 3.25
CA MET A 70 -5.20 19.67 1.84
C MET A 70 -4.02 20.49 1.31
N ASP A 71 -3.41 21.30 2.17
CA ASP A 71 -2.21 22.06 1.83
C ASP A 71 -1.06 21.16 1.33
N LEU A 72 -1.03 19.87 1.70
CA LEU A 72 -0.06 18.90 1.18
C LEU A 72 -0.20 18.61 -0.32
N PHE A 73 -1.40 18.79 -0.87
CA PHE A 73 -1.72 18.52 -2.25
C PHE A 73 -1.73 19.78 -3.11
N VAL A 74 -1.98 20.95 -2.51
CA VAL A 74 -2.21 22.22 -3.22
C VAL A 74 -1.04 23.19 -3.07
N THR A 75 -0.31 23.12 -1.94
CA THR A 75 0.68 24.14 -1.55
C THR A 75 2.07 23.51 -1.40
N SER A 76 3.12 24.23 -1.79
CA SER A 76 4.52 23.76 -1.72
C SER A 76 5.19 24.00 -0.36
N ASN A 77 4.59 24.79 0.53
CA ASN A 77 5.13 25.11 1.85
C ASN A 77 4.38 24.37 2.96
N VAL A 78 4.98 23.28 3.45
CA VAL A 78 4.45 22.44 4.53
C VAL A 78 5.38 22.55 5.73
N ASP A 79 5.25 23.64 6.50
CA ASP A 79 6.24 23.96 7.54
C ASP A 79 5.85 23.54 8.97
N SER A 80 4.68 22.91 9.16
CA SER A 80 4.25 22.55 10.53
C SER A 80 4.56 21.10 10.88
N VAL A 81 5.29 20.91 11.99
CA VAL A 81 5.50 19.60 12.64
C VAL A 81 4.17 18.91 13.00
N GLY A 82 3.10 19.69 13.16
CA GLY A 82 1.73 19.18 13.37
C GLY A 82 1.22 18.40 12.16
N VAL A 83 1.39 18.92 10.94
CA VAL A 83 0.98 18.25 9.70
C VAL A 83 1.71 16.91 9.55
N VAL A 84 3.02 16.86 9.79
CA VAL A 84 3.81 15.62 9.71
C VAL A 84 3.27 14.53 10.64
N LYS A 85 2.89 14.88 11.87
CA LYS A 85 2.26 13.91 12.80
C LYS A 85 0.94 13.39 12.25
N THR A 86 0.09 14.27 11.74
CA THR A 86 -1.21 13.90 11.15
C THR A 86 -1.03 12.96 9.95
N ILE A 87 -0.09 13.25 9.05
CA ILE A 87 0.26 12.36 7.92
C ILE A 87 0.62 10.97 8.42
N ILE A 88 1.51 10.88 9.41
CA ILE A 88 1.96 9.58 9.93
C ILE A 88 0.77 8.78 10.47
N TYR A 89 -0.07 9.37 11.33
CA TYR A 89 -1.21 8.66 11.90
C TYR A 89 -2.25 8.24 10.85
N VAL A 90 -2.62 9.13 9.94
CA VAL A 90 -3.60 8.84 8.87
C VAL A 90 -3.06 7.77 7.94
N SER A 91 -1.80 7.90 7.50
CA SER A 91 -1.19 6.96 6.59
C SER A 91 -0.97 5.59 7.25
N THR A 92 -0.64 5.54 8.55
CA THR A 92 -0.59 4.29 9.31
C THR A 92 -1.92 3.56 9.25
N ALA A 93 -3.04 4.25 9.52
CA ALA A 93 -4.37 3.65 9.45
C ALA A 93 -4.68 3.13 8.03
N ILE A 94 -4.37 3.91 6.99
CA ILE A 94 -4.56 3.53 5.59
C ILE A 94 -3.77 2.28 5.24
N TYR A 95 -2.46 2.23 5.53
CA TYR A 95 -1.64 1.07 5.22
C TYR A 95 -2.07 -0.17 6.02
N THR A 96 -2.51 -0.03 7.27
CA THR A 96 -3.08 -1.15 8.02
C THR A 96 -4.32 -1.72 7.31
N VAL A 97 -5.25 -0.87 6.85
CA VAL A 97 -6.43 -1.30 6.10
C VAL A 97 -6.06 -1.98 4.78
N ILE A 98 -5.10 -1.42 4.05
CA ILE A 98 -4.59 -1.99 2.79
C ILE A 98 -3.99 -3.38 3.03
N LEU A 99 -3.12 -3.55 4.03
CA LEU A 99 -2.49 -4.83 4.37
C LEU A 99 -3.54 -5.90 4.71
N VAL A 100 -4.51 -5.55 5.57
CA VAL A 100 -5.59 -6.46 5.95
C VAL A 100 -6.47 -6.82 4.75
N GLY A 101 -6.88 -5.84 3.95
CA GLY A 101 -7.71 -6.07 2.76
C GLY A 101 -7.01 -6.95 1.72
N THR A 102 -5.76 -6.63 1.40
CA THR A 102 -4.94 -7.41 0.47
C THR A 102 -4.64 -8.80 1.02
N TYR A 103 -4.63 -9.01 2.34
CA TYR A 103 -4.38 -10.33 2.94
C TYR A 103 -5.55 -11.26 2.63
N PHE A 104 -6.78 -10.78 2.84
CA PHE A 104 -7.97 -11.54 2.51
C PHE A 104 -8.11 -11.79 1.01
N ILE A 105 -7.71 -10.82 0.16
CA ILE A 105 -7.69 -11.00 -1.30
C ILE A 105 -6.70 -12.11 -1.67
N ASN A 106 -5.47 -12.05 -1.15
CA ASN A 106 -4.45 -13.06 -1.41
C ASN A 106 -4.89 -14.45 -0.94
N LEU A 107 -5.48 -14.56 0.25
CA LEU A 107 -5.99 -15.82 0.78
C LEU A 107 -7.08 -16.40 -0.14
N LYS A 108 -8.05 -15.59 -0.56
CA LYS A 108 -9.10 -16.02 -1.49
C LYS A 108 -8.55 -16.42 -2.86
N LEU A 109 -7.52 -15.73 -3.35
CA LEU A 109 -6.86 -16.07 -4.62
C LEU A 109 -6.07 -17.36 -4.49
N PHE A 110 -5.33 -17.54 -3.40
CA PHE A 110 -4.59 -18.76 -3.14
C PHE A 110 -5.52 -19.99 -3.06
N GLN A 111 -6.68 -19.85 -2.39
CA GLN A 111 -7.67 -20.92 -2.27
C GLN A 111 -8.28 -21.40 -3.60
N LYS A 112 -8.34 -20.56 -4.66
CA LYS A 112 -8.80 -21.06 -5.97
C LYS A 112 -7.74 -21.80 -6.77
N GLY A 113 -6.60 -22.11 -6.16
CA GLY A 113 -5.52 -22.88 -6.76
C GLY A 113 -4.53 -22.02 -7.54
N VAL A 114 -3.30 -22.53 -7.58
CA VAL A 114 -2.15 -21.97 -8.29
C VAL A 114 -1.47 -23.14 -8.99
N ASN A 115 -1.10 -22.99 -10.26
CA ASN A 115 -0.45 -24.04 -11.03
C ASN A 115 1.07 -23.96 -10.78
N VAL A 116 1.57 -24.80 -9.88
CA VAL A 116 2.97 -24.76 -9.39
C VAL A 116 3.95 -25.52 -10.28
N ASP A 117 3.48 -26.12 -11.37
CA ASP A 117 4.31 -26.94 -12.27
C ASP A 117 5.37 -26.17 -13.08
#